data_AF-G0M5M8-F1
#
_entry.id   AF-G0M5M8-F1
#
_cell.length_a   1.000
_cell.length_b   1.000
_cell.length_c   1.000
_cell.angle_alpha   90.00
_cell.angle_beta   90.00
_cell.angle_gamma   90.00
#
_symmetry.space_group_name_H-M   'P 1'
#
loop_
_entity.id
_entity.type
_entity.pdbx_description
1 polymer ?
#
loop_
_entity_poly.entity_id
_entity_poly.type
_entity_poly.pdbx_seq_one_letter_code
_entity_poly.pdbx_strand_id
1 'polypeptide(L)' 'MKKVYLRYQKQINGFIDVNKFMLIFDFVLLFVVKGGIDCFNKRPYDWVNYLTQLIRYSLGTFGFFGIILVIECVRSRSK' A
#
# COMPACT_ATOMS: atom_id res chain seq x y z
N MET A 1 26.28 -13.85 3.13
CA MET A 1 25.52 -12.57 3.00
C MET A 1 24.84 -12.36 1.64
N LYS A 2 25.45 -12.68 0.48
CA LYS A 2 24.81 -12.53 -0.86
C LYS A 2 23.39 -13.14 -1.01
N LYS A 3 23.15 -14.34 -0.46
CA LYS A 3 21.82 -15.02 -0.50
C LYS A 3 20.72 -14.36 0.34
N VAL A 4 21.09 -13.54 1.33
CA VAL A 4 20.13 -12.82 2.19
C VAL A 4 19.72 -11.53 1.49
N TYR A 5 20.69 -10.79 0.96
CA TYR A 5 20.46 -9.59 0.15
C TYR A 5 19.56 -9.88 -1.07
N LEU A 6 19.83 -10.95 -1.83
CA LEU A 6 19.01 -11.35 -2.98
C LEU A 6 17.56 -11.71 -2.59
N ARG A 7 17.35 -12.27 -1.39
CA ARG A 7 15.99 -12.58 -0.89
C ARG A 7 15.22 -11.32 -0.52
N TYR A 8 15.86 -10.39 0.20
CA TYR A 8 15.25 -9.10 0.52
C TYR A 8 14.95 -8.28 -0.74
N GLN A 9 15.85 -8.28 -1.72
CA GLN A 9 15.62 -7.60 -2.99
C GLN A 9 14.41 -8.18 -3.74
N LYS A 10 14.24 -9.51 -3.75
CA LYS A 10 13.07 -10.15 -4.35
C LYS A 10 11.77 -9.83 -3.60
N GLN A 11 11.81 -9.81 -2.26
CA GLN A 11 10.66 -9.41 -1.43
C GLN A 11 10.27 -7.95 -1.66
N ILE A 12 11.24 -7.03 -1.71
CA ILE A 12 11.00 -5.61 -1.98
C ILE A 12 10.41 -5.42 -3.38
N ASN A 13 10.97 -6.07 -4.40
CA ASN A 13 10.43 -5.97 -5.75
C ASN A 13 9.00 -6.52 -5.83
N GLY A 14 8.73 -7.69 -5.22
CA GLY A 14 7.38 -8.24 -5.16
C GLY A 14 6.41 -7.34 -4.39
N PHE A 15 6.86 -6.71 -3.31
CA PHE A 15 6.07 -5.74 -2.56
C PHE A 15 5.77 -4.49 -3.38
N ILE A 16 6.73 -3.97 -4.15
CA ILE A 16 6.52 -2.82 -5.04
C ILE A 16 5.49 -3.16 -6.12
N ASP A 17 5.60 -4.34 -6.76
CA ASP A 17 4.66 -4.76 -7.80
C ASP A 17 3.25 -4.90 -7.24
N VAL A 18 3.08 -5.59 -6.11
CA VAL A 18 1.76 -5.74 -5.47
C VAL A 18 1.19 -4.39 -5.04
N ASN A 19 2.00 -3.52 -4.43
CA ASN A 19 1.53 -2.17 -4.04
C ASN A 19 1.13 -1.34 -5.24
N LYS A 20 1.86 -1.42 -6.35
CA LYS A 20 1.48 -0.68 -7.56
C LYS A 20 0.09 -1.09 -8.04
N PHE A 21 -0.20 -2.39 -8.09
CA PHE A 21 -1.53 -2.88 -8.42
C PHE A 21 -2.58 -2.44 -7.40
N MET A 22 -2.29 -2.56 -6.11
CA MET A 22 -3.21 -2.18 -5.03
C MET A 22 -3.53 -0.68 -5.07
N LEU A 23 -2.54 0.17 -5.33
CA LEU A 23 -2.67 1.63 -5.37
C LEU A 23 -3.50 2.08 -6.59
N ILE A 24 -3.31 1.45 -7.74
CA ILE A 24 -4.17 1.66 -8.92
C ILE A 24 -5.61 1.25 -8.61
N PHE A 25 -5.79 0.10 -7.96
CA PHE A 25 -7.11 -0.40 -7.59
C PHE A 25 -7.83 0.53 -6.59
N ASP A 26 -7.14 0.94 -5.52
CA ASP A 26 -7.65 1.89 -4.53
C ASP A 26 -7.98 3.25 -5.15
N PHE A 27 -7.17 3.70 -6.11
CA PHE A 27 -7.45 4.92 -6.86
C PHE A 27 -8.78 4.81 -7.63
N VAL A 28 -9.00 3.69 -8.35
CA VAL A 28 -10.25 3.47 -9.07
C VAL A 28 -11.44 3.39 -8.11
N LEU A 29 -11.30 2.68 -6.99
CA LEU A 29 -12.39 2.57 -6.00
C LEU A 29 -12.74 3.93 -5.37
N LEU A 30 -11.75 4.72 -4.97
CA LEU A 30 -11.99 5.99 -4.28
C LEU A 30 -12.47 7.09 -5.24
N PHE A 31 -11.83 7.24 -6.39
CA PHE A 31 -12.12 8.35 -7.30
C PHE A 31 -13.25 8.00 -8.29
N VAL A 32 -13.26 6.79 -8.84
CA VAL A 32 -14.29 6.43 -9.85
C VAL A 32 -15.55 5.92 -9.18
N VAL A 33 -15.44 4.94 -8.28
CA VAL A 33 -16.63 4.30 -7.68
C VAL A 33 -17.25 5.19 -6.61
N LYS A 34 -16.50 5.50 -5.54
CA LYS A 34 -17.00 6.32 -4.43
C LYS A 34 -17.29 7.76 -4.87
N GLY A 35 -16.39 8.36 -5.64
CA GLY A 35 -16.62 9.65 -6.26
C GLY A 35 -17.85 9.68 -7.19
N GLY A 36 -18.06 8.63 -7.98
CA GLY A 36 -19.28 8.45 -8.78
C GLY A 36 -20.54 8.39 -7.91
N ILE A 37 -20.54 7.57 -6.87
CA ILE A 37 -21.65 7.44 -5.91
C ILE A 37 -21.96 8.78 -5.23
N ASP A 38 -20.94 9.53 -4.81
CA ASP A 38 -21.13 10.83 -4.17
C ASP A 38 -21.74 11.86 -5.14
N CYS A 39 -21.31 11.86 -6.42
CA CYS A 39 -21.96 12.64 -7.49
C CYS A 39 -23.43 12.25 -7.69
N PHE A 40 -23.75 10.95 -7.73
CA PHE A 40 -25.14 10.47 -7.83
C PHE A 40 -26.00 10.92 -6.63
N ASN A 41 -25.42 10.95 -5.44
CA ASN A 41 -26.08 11.35 -4.21
C ASN A 41 -26.12 12.88 -3.99
N LYS A 42 -25.74 13.69 -5.00
CA LYS A 42 -25.62 15.16 -4.92
C LYS A 42 -24.70 15.63 -3.77
N ARG A 43 -23.78 14.77 -3.32
CA ARG A 43 -22.76 15.16 -2.36
C ARG A 43 -21.61 15.82 -3.13
N PRO A 44 -20.95 16.83 -2.54
CA PRO A 44 -19.79 17.42 -3.15
C PRO A 44 -18.71 16.35 -3.31
N TYR A 45 -18.17 16.24 -4.51
CA TYR A 45 -17.04 15.35 -4.77
C TYR A 45 -15.81 15.92 -4.04
N ASP A 46 -15.43 15.26 -2.95
CA ASP A 46 -14.33 15.72 -2.09
C ASP A 46 -13.01 15.03 -2.46
N TRP A 47 -12.38 15.56 -3.52
CA TRP A 47 -11.09 15.09 -4.03
C TRP A 47 -10.00 15.07 -2.95
N VAL A 48 -10.02 16.04 -2.02
CA VAL A 48 -9.00 16.18 -0.97
C VAL A 48 -9.14 15.05 0.05
N ASN A 49 -10.37 14.72 0.45
CA ASN A 49 -10.63 13.61 1.35
C ASN A 49 -10.25 12.26 0.73
N TYR A 50 -10.57 12.04 -0.56
CA TYR A 50 -10.18 10.80 -1.26
C TYR A 50 -8.66 10.68 -1.39
N LEU A 51 -7.96 11.77 -1.70
CA LEU A 51 -6.50 11.80 -1.74
C LEU A 51 -5.90 11.50 -0.37
N THR A 52 -6.45 12.10 0.69
CA THR A 52 -6.02 11.84 2.07
C THR A 52 -6.23 10.38 2.47
N GLN A 53 -7.36 9.77 2.08
CA GLN A 53 -7.63 8.35 2.29
C GLN A 53 -6.60 7.47 1.54
N LEU A 54 -6.31 7.77 0.28
CA LEU A 54 -5.32 7.05 -0.52
C LEU A 54 -3.91 7.12 0.10
N ILE A 55 -3.49 8.31 0.56
CA ILE A 55 -2.20 8.50 1.24
C ILE A 55 -2.17 7.71 2.55
N ARG A 56 -3.26 7.72 3.32
CA ARG A 56 -3.34 7.00 4.59
C ARG A 56 -3.28 5.48 4.40
N TYR A 57 -3.95 4.95 3.39
CA TYR A 57 -3.90 3.52 3.06
C TYR A 57 -2.52 3.11 2.57
N SER A 58 -1.90 3.88 1.68
CA SER A 58 -0.53 3.59 1.21
C SER A 58 0.49 3.61 2.35
N LEU A 59 0.48 4.64 3.20
CA LEU A 59 1.36 4.70 4.38
C LEU A 59 1.14 3.52 5.34
N GLY A 60 -0.11 3.10 5.55
CA GLY A 60 -0.43 1.92 6.35
C GLY A 60 0.20 0.63 5.80
N THR A 61 0.11 0.41 4.49
CA THR A 61 0.70 -0.76 3.83
C THR A 61 2.23 -0.76 3.92
N PHE A 62 2.88 0.39 3.71
CA PHE A 62 4.33 0.53 3.88
C PHE A 62 4.76 0.29 5.34
N GLY A 63 4.01 0.82 6.31
CA GLY A 63 4.28 0.61 7.73
C GLY A 63 4.17 -0.87 8.13
N PHE A 64 3.12 -1.55 7.69
CA PHE A 64 2.92 -2.98 7.96
C PHE A 64 4.04 -3.84 7.37
N PHE A 65 4.46 -3.55 6.13
CA PHE A 65 5.59 -4.24 5.50
C PHE A 65 6.91 -4.00 6.23
N GLY A 66 7.17 -2.77 6.68
CA GLY A 66 8.33 -2.46 7.51
C GLY A 66 8.36 -3.31 8.79
N ILE A 67 7.22 -3.47 9.46
CA ILE A 67 7.11 -4.32 10.66
C ILE A 67 7.42 -5.78 10.34
N ILE A 68 6.90 -6.32 9.24
CA ILE A 68 7.20 -7.70 8.80
C ILE A 68 8.70 -7.88 8.57
N LEU A 69 9.35 -6.93 7.89
CA LEU A 69 10.80 -6.97 7.64
C LEU A 69 11.60 -6.95 8.95
N VAL A 70 11.18 -6.14 9.93
CA VAL A 70 11.82 -6.09 11.25
C VAL A 70 11.66 -7.43 11.98
N ILE A 71 10.46 -8.03 11.96
CA ILE A 71 10.20 -9.34 12.57
C ILE A 71 11.04 -10.43 11.90
N GLU A 72 11.12 -10.45 10.57
CA GLU A 72 11.97 -11.40 9.84
C GLU A 72 13.46 -11.20 10.15
N CYS A 73 13.93 -9.95 10.25
CA CYS A 73 15.29 -9.64 10.67
C CYS A 73 15.60 -10.18 12.07
N VAL A 74 14.74 -9.93 13.05
CA VAL A 74 14.91 -10.42 14.44
C VAL A 74 14.91 -11.95 14.46
N ARG A 75 13.97 -12.59 13.77
CA ARG A 75 13.88 -14.06 13.70
C ARG A 75 15.10 -14.69 13.02
N SER A 76 15.66 -14.02 12.01
CA SER A 76 16.88 -14.47 11.33
C SER A 76 18.12 -14.35 12.21
N ARG A 77 18.15 -13.44 13.19
CA ARG A 77 19.29 -13.22 14.08
C ARG A 77 19.27 -14.14 15.30
N SER A 78 18.09 -14.66 15.63
CA SER A 78 17.86 -15.58 16.75
C SER A 78 18.03 -17.06 16.38
N LYS A 79 18.34 -17.36 15.11
CA LYS A 79 18.76 -18.67 14.60
C LYS A 79 20.24 -18.62 14.25
#